data_AF-A0A1B6H4P1-F1
#
_entry.id   AF-A0A1B6H4P1-F1
#
_cell.length_a   1.000
_cell.length_b   1.000
_cell.length_c   1.000
_cell.angle_alpha   90.00
_cell.angle_beta   90.00
_cell.angle_gamma   90.00
#
_symmetry.space_group_name_H-M   'P 1'
#
loop_
_entity.id
_entity.type
_entity.pdbx_description
1 polymer ?
#
loop_
_entity_poly.entity_id
_entity_poly.type
_entity_poly.pdbx_seq_one_letter_code
_entity_poly.pdbx_strand_id
1 'polypeptide(L)'
;GGFIDGRFMTGIQPQEFFFHCMAGREGLIDTAVKTSRSGYLQRCLVKHLEGLTVHYDLTVRDSDNSIVQFRYGEDAMEVMKSQFLNKDQINFLADNLNNVLDKKVVEQLKSGSDNDFIEKHMKKMKTWKKKHQDQPNRRSGFTVFSEEMSLQHSEKSHKKINKKHGRSKAAVKISKMWCELDEESKKRYEKRSMKCPDPLMSQLQPDAQFRSISEKLENIMNNYLDQYNITGQLKDDIKDMISLKSCLSVCSPGEPVGMLAAQSVGEPSTQMTLNTFHFAGRGDMNVTLGIPRLREILMVASKTIKTPSMEVPFHQNLHKLERKAEKLRKSMTRVPLADVLEYVDVKEHLDYESVFRNYTYKIHFQFLPRSAYEEDSDVKPKQILRHVERKFINDIVVNVYRRSRLKKDVVTSEAEKESFGRSKSRKGEDEEDQDIDAKEPETAVGAKVADDSSDDESVADDEDATAERRRMRQKEEQEYQDPEEGDEGEVNSEDEEMMGSDRNIRIRR
;
A
#
# COMPACT_ATOMS: atom_id res chain seq x y z
N GLY A 1 -15.80 34.16 2.76
CA GLY A 1 -15.22 32.94 3.34
C GLY A 1 -13.75 33.16 3.62
N GLY A 2 -13.38 33.38 4.89
CA GLY A 2 -11.99 33.32 5.37
C GLY A 2 -10.97 34.38 4.88
N PHE A 3 -11.28 35.20 3.87
CA PHE A 3 -10.37 36.27 3.44
C PHE A 3 -10.28 37.38 4.51
N ILE A 4 -9.05 37.83 4.77
CA ILE A 4 -8.69 38.86 5.76
C ILE A 4 -7.83 39.88 5.00
N ASP A 5 -8.24 41.14 5.00
CA ASP A 5 -7.52 42.27 4.39
C ASP A 5 -6.80 43.10 5.47
N GLY A 6 -7.34 43.11 6.69
CA GLY A 6 -6.70 43.72 7.85
C GLY A 6 -5.33 43.10 8.17
N ARG A 7 -4.39 43.92 8.65
CA ARG A 7 -3.04 43.50 9.06
C ARG A 7 -2.90 43.59 10.57
N PHE A 8 -2.14 42.69 11.19
CA PHE A 8 -1.90 42.75 12.65
C PHE A 8 -1.39 44.12 13.14
N MET A 9 -0.62 44.85 12.31
CA MET A 9 -0.12 46.20 12.62
C MET A 9 -1.22 47.29 12.60
N THR A 10 -2.28 47.11 11.81
CA THR A 10 -3.41 48.06 11.68
C THR A 10 -4.63 47.65 12.52
N GLY A 11 -4.57 46.48 13.15
CA GLY A 11 -5.75 45.77 13.63
C GLY A 11 -6.44 44.96 12.52
N ILE A 12 -7.18 43.94 12.96
CA ILE A 12 -8.09 43.11 12.15
C ILE A 12 -9.50 43.23 12.73
N GLN A 13 -10.52 43.22 11.88
CA GLN A 13 -11.92 43.39 12.30
C GLN A 13 -12.41 42.19 13.12
N PRO A 14 -13.43 42.33 13.99
CA PRO A 14 -13.91 41.22 14.82
C PRO A 14 -14.30 39.95 14.05
N GLN A 15 -14.83 40.11 12.83
CA GLN A 15 -15.18 39.02 11.93
C GLN A 15 -13.93 38.33 11.33
N GLU A 16 -12.91 39.11 10.98
CA GLU A 16 -11.61 38.60 10.52
C GLU A 16 -10.87 37.87 11.65
N PHE A 17 -10.89 38.44 12.86
CA PHE A 17 -10.32 37.85 14.07
C PHE A 17 -10.91 36.47 14.37
N PHE A 18 -12.23 36.31 14.21
CA PHE A 18 -12.90 35.01 14.36
C PHE A 18 -12.37 33.96 13.37
N PHE A 19 -12.23 34.29 12.08
CA PHE A 19 -11.64 33.38 11.09
C PHE A 19 -10.15 33.11 11.34
N HIS A 20 -9.39 34.10 11.83
CA HIS A 20 -8.00 33.90 12.25
C HIS A 20 -7.89 32.93 13.43
N CYS A 21 -8.75 33.06 14.44
CA CYS A 21 -8.82 32.13 15.57
C CYS A 21 -9.23 30.71 15.15
N MET A 22 -10.10 30.55 14.13
CA MET A 22 -10.41 29.25 13.56
C MET A 22 -9.16 28.57 12.99
N ALA A 23 -8.42 29.25 12.11
CA ALA A 23 -7.20 28.72 11.49
C ALA A 23 -6.10 28.42 12.53
N GLY A 24 -5.91 29.29 13.52
CA GLY A 24 -4.97 29.06 14.63
C GLY A 24 -5.36 27.85 15.50
N ARG A 25 -6.65 27.69 15.80
CA ARG A 25 -7.17 26.54 16.56
C ARG A 25 -7.03 25.23 15.80
N GLU A 26 -7.24 25.24 14.49
CA GLU A 26 -7.06 24.06 13.63
C GLU A 26 -5.64 23.52 13.78
N GLY A 27 -4.60 24.34 13.54
CA GLY A 27 -3.20 23.91 13.65
C GLY A 27 -2.81 23.36 15.03
N LEU A 28 -3.37 23.90 16.12
CA LEU A 28 -3.14 23.39 17.48
C LEU A 28 -3.78 22.01 17.70
N ILE A 29 -5.03 21.81 17.29
CA ILE A 29 -5.72 20.51 17.35
C ILE A 29 -4.95 19.48 16.51
N ASP A 30 -4.51 19.89 15.33
CA ASP A 30 -3.85 19.04 14.35
C ASP A 30 -2.47 18.55 14.85
N THR A 31 -1.75 19.41 15.58
CA THR A 31 -0.49 19.09 16.28
C THR A 31 -0.72 18.09 17.41
N ALA A 32 -1.73 18.31 18.26
CA ALA A 32 -2.07 17.43 19.37
C ALA A 32 -2.48 16.02 18.89
N VAL A 33 -3.35 15.92 17.88
CA VAL A 33 -3.87 14.64 17.38
C VAL A 33 -2.79 13.83 16.66
N LYS A 34 -1.98 14.44 15.78
CA LYS A 34 -1.09 13.68 14.89
C LYS A 34 0.22 13.23 15.55
N THR A 35 0.73 13.95 16.55
CA THR A 35 1.95 13.58 17.30
C THR A 35 1.87 12.19 17.94
N SER A 36 0.69 11.76 18.39
CA SER A 36 0.46 10.41 18.94
C SER A 36 0.79 9.27 17.96
N ARG A 37 0.71 9.53 16.65
CA ARG A 37 0.79 8.51 15.60
C ARG A 37 2.22 8.24 15.14
N SER A 38 3.08 9.26 15.12
CA SER A 38 4.52 9.12 14.84
C SER A 38 5.24 8.36 15.95
N GLY A 39 4.96 8.66 17.23
CA GLY A 39 5.59 7.98 18.36
C GLY A 39 5.33 6.46 18.38
N TYR A 40 4.11 6.02 18.06
CA TYR A 40 3.80 4.59 17.94
C TYR A 40 4.51 3.93 16.75
N LEU A 41 4.57 4.60 15.58
CA LEU A 41 5.34 4.13 14.42
C LEU A 41 6.83 3.96 14.78
N GLN A 42 7.44 4.96 15.43
CA GLN A 42 8.84 4.93 15.85
C GLN A 42 9.11 3.79 16.85
N ARG A 43 8.25 3.60 17.88
CA ARG A 43 8.39 2.49 18.83
C ARG A 43 8.35 1.12 18.14
N CYS A 44 7.46 0.94 17.17
CA CYS A 44 7.40 -0.30 16.40
C CYS A 44 8.64 -0.50 15.52
N LEU A 45 9.14 0.53 14.83
CA LEU A 45 10.37 0.43 14.04
C LEU A 45 11.57 0.09 14.91
N VAL A 46 11.74 0.79 16.05
CA VAL A 46 12.79 0.50 17.03
C VAL A 46 12.72 -0.96 17.49
N LYS A 47 11.56 -1.45 17.91
CA LYS A 47 11.42 -2.83 18.41
C LYS A 47 11.53 -3.95 17.37
N HIS A 48 11.46 -3.66 16.07
CA HIS A 48 11.73 -4.65 15.02
C HIS A 48 13.16 -4.56 14.46
N LEU A 49 13.95 -3.56 14.86
CA LEU A 49 15.27 -3.28 14.30
C LEU A 49 16.37 -3.19 15.38
N GLU A 50 16.05 -3.33 16.66
CA GLU A 50 17.01 -3.17 17.78
C GLU A 50 18.12 -4.23 17.80
N GLY A 51 17.90 -5.40 17.19
CA GLY A 51 18.91 -6.46 17.05
C GLY A 51 19.85 -6.29 15.83
N LEU A 52 19.58 -5.36 14.91
CA LEU A 52 20.37 -5.24 13.67
C LEU A 52 21.68 -4.47 13.88
N THR A 53 22.79 -5.19 13.76
CA THR A 53 24.16 -4.67 13.93
C THR A 53 25.06 -5.03 12.74
N VAL A 54 26.15 -4.28 12.57
CA VAL A 54 27.22 -4.60 11.59
C VAL A 54 28.21 -5.58 12.23
N HIS A 55 28.49 -6.70 11.58
CA HIS A 55 29.49 -7.68 12.02
C HIS A 55 30.89 -7.39 11.45
N TYR A 56 31.92 -8.05 11.97
CA TYR A 56 33.33 -7.92 11.53
C TYR A 56 33.60 -8.32 10.07
N ASP A 57 32.67 -9.01 9.40
CA ASP A 57 32.73 -9.27 7.96
C ASP A 57 32.09 -8.14 7.11
N LEU A 58 31.55 -7.11 7.77
CA LEU A 58 30.73 -6.01 7.27
C LEU A 58 29.32 -6.42 6.77
N THR A 59 28.85 -7.62 7.12
CA THR A 59 27.43 -7.98 6.96
C THR A 59 26.58 -7.32 8.03
N VAL A 60 25.33 -6.98 7.70
CA VAL A 60 24.31 -6.58 8.68
C VAL A 60 23.53 -7.82 9.07
N ARG A 61 23.47 -8.11 10.37
CA ARG A 61 22.78 -9.29 10.92
C ARG A 61 21.86 -8.90 12.06
N ASP A 62 20.85 -9.72 12.29
CA ASP A 62 20.04 -9.67 13.52
C ASP A 62 20.71 -10.47 14.65
N SER A 63 20.19 -10.31 15.86
CA SER A 63 20.54 -10.98 17.10
C SER A 63 20.59 -12.52 17.05
N ASP A 64 19.85 -13.15 16.13
CA ASP A 64 19.90 -14.60 15.85
C ASP A 64 21.06 -15.01 14.90
N ASN A 65 21.90 -14.05 14.48
CA ASN A 65 22.92 -14.13 13.44
C ASN A 65 22.40 -14.33 12.01
N SER A 66 21.10 -14.17 11.75
CA SER A 66 20.56 -14.17 10.38
C SER A 66 21.08 -12.96 9.59
N ILE A 67 21.55 -13.19 8.36
CA ILE A 67 22.12 -12.12 7.52
C ILE A 67 20.97 -11.38 6.81
N VAL A 68 20.81 -10.10 7.15
CA VAL A 68 19.79 -9.22 6.59
C VAL A 68 20.32 -8.43 5.39
N GLN A 69 21.60 -8.03 5.42
CA GLN A 69 22.28 -7.39 4.28
C GLN A 69 23.74 -7.85 4.18
N PHE A 70 24.24 -8.11 2.97
CA PHE A 70 25.63 -8.54 2.78
C PHE A 70 26.66 -7.41 3.00
N ARG A 71 26.27 -6.15 2.78
CA ARG A 71 27.01 -4.94 3.18
C ARG A 71 26.03 -3.85 3.55
N TYR A 72 26.24 -3.16 4.67
CA TYR A 72 25.44 -1.98 5.03
C TYR A 72 25.34 -0.99 3.86
N GLY A 73 24.14 -0.63 3.42
CA GLY A 73 23.94 0.34 2.32
C GLY A 73 24.44 -0.11 0.93
N GLU A 74 24.81 -1.38 0.74
CA GLU A 74 25.50 -1.95 -0.44
C GLU A 74 26.92 -1.42 -0.74
N ASP A 75 27.40 -0.38 -0.04
CA ASP A 75 28.77 0.15 -0.14
C ASP A 75 29.54 0.18 1.19
N ALA A 76 28.94 -0.32 2.28
CA ALA A 76 29.46 -0.32 3.66
C ALA A 76 29.80 1.07 4.23
N MET A 77 29.35 2.16 3.59
CA MET A 77 29.73 3.52 3.96
C MET A 77 28.87 4.06 5.12
N GLU A 78 29.50 4.71 6.08
CA GLU A 78 28.79 5.39 7.16
C GLU A 78 28.27 6.76 6.70
N VAL A 79 27.00 7.05 7.01
CA VAL A 79 26.30 8.27 6.54
C VAL A 79 27.01 9.56 6.98
N MET A 80 27.49 9.62 8.23
CA MET A 80 28.14 10.81 8.78
C MET A 80 29.54 11.04 8.20
N LYS A 81 30.30 9.96 7.94
CA LYS A 81 31.66 10.06 7.39
C LYS A 81 31.67 10.32 5.87
N SER A 82 30.62 9.91 5.15
CA SER A 82 30.56 9.92 3.67
C SER A 82 30.09 11.23 3.03
N GLN A 83 29.72 12.27 3.80
CA GLN A 83 29.20 13.56 3.31
C GLN A 83 30.00 14.17 2.12
N PHE A 84 31.34 14.13 2.19
CA PHE A 84 32.21 14.71 1.16
C PHE A 84 32.45 13.80 -0.07
N LEU A 85 32.02 12.53 -0.04
CA LEU A 85 32.19 11.57 -1.14
C LEU A 85 31.04 11.65 -2.17
N ASN A 86 30.53 12.86 -2.39
CA ASN A 86 29.43 13.19 -3.29
C ASN A 86 29.92 14.11 -4.43
N LYS A 87 29.23 14.07 -5.57
CA LYS A 87 29.64 14.75 -6.81
C LYS A 87 30.04 16.22 -6.59
N ASP A 88 29.23 16.94 -5.83
CA ASP A 88 29.37 18.38 -5.66
C ASP A 88 30.42 18.76 -4.59
N GLN A 89 30.98 17.77 -3.89
CA GLN A 89 31.95 17.93 -2.80
C GLN A 89 33.35 17.35 -3.12
N ILE A 90 33.52 16.61 -4.22
CA ILE A 90 34.86 16.13 -4.63
C ILE A 90 35.82 17.30 -4.93
N ASN A 91 35.30 18.41 -5.46
CA ASN A 91 36.09 19.64 -5.66
C ASN A 91 36.80 20.06 -4.36
N PHE A 92 36.04 20.18 -3.27
CA PHE A 92 36.57 20.57 -1.96
C PHE A 92 37.61 19.59 -1.42
N LEU A 93 37.46 18.28 -1.66
CA LEU A 93 38.48 17.29 -1.31
C LEU A 93 39.77 17.50 -2.14
N ALA A 94 39.64 17.69 -3.46
CA ALA A 94 40.78 17.88 -4.35
C ALA A 94 41.54 19.19 -4.07
N ASP A 95 40.83 20.28 -3.74
CA ASP A 95 41.44 21.55 -3.30
C ASP A 95 42.24 21.38 -1.99
N ASN A 96 41.83 20.44 -1.13
CA ASN A 96 42.47 20.11 0.15
C ASN A 96 43.39 18.87 0.08
N LEU A 97 43.76 18.41 -1.11
CA LEU A 97 44.51 17.16 -1.33
C LEU A 97 45.72 16.98 -0.39
N ASN A 98 46.55 18.03 -0.25
CA ASN A 98 47.76 18.02 0.58
C ASN A 98 47.48 17.87 2.09
N ASN A 99 46.28 18.20 2.56
CA ASN A 99 45.86 18.10 3.96
C ASN A 99 45.19 16.75 4.28
N VAL A 100 44.65 16.06 3.25
CA VAL A 100 43.92 14.80 3.40
C VAL A 100 44.80 13.58 3.08
N LEU A 101 45.80 13.73 2.22
CA LEU A 101 46.64 12.64 1.71
C LEU A 101 47.97 12.50 2.48
N ASP A 102 47.99 11.73 3.58
CA ASP A 102 49.26 11.23 4.12
C ASP A 102 49.81 10.12 3.20
N LYS A 103 50.88 10.45 2.47
CA LYS A 103 51.53 9.54 1.53
C LYS A 103 52.15 8.32 2.22
N LYS A 104 52.60 8.42 3.47
CA LYS A 104 53.15 7.28 4.23
C LYS A 104 52.07 6.24 4.54
N VAL A 105 50.90 6.69 4.99
CA VAL A 105 49.74 5.82 5.26
C VAL A 105 49.27 5.17 3.96
N VAL A 106 49.21 5.92 2.86
CA VAL A 106 48.85 5.39 1.54
C VAL A 106 49.86 4.35 1.03
N GLU A 107 51.16 4.55 1.22
CA GLU A 107 52.19 3.57 0.85
C GLU A 107 52.07 2.28 1.68
N GLN A 108 51.82 2.38 2.99
CA GLN A 108 51.56 1.23 3.85
C GLN A 108 50.30 0.46 3.42
N LEU A 109 49.17 1.16 3.23
CA LEU A 109 47.91 0.56 2.78
C LEU A 109 48.04 -0.10 1.40
N LYS A 110 48.78 0.52 0.47
CA LYS A 110 49.12 -0.10 -0.82
C LYS A 110 49.93 -1.38 -0.63
N SER A 111 50.94 -1.39 0.24
CA SER A 111 51.79 -2.58 0.45
C SER A 111 51.05 -3.77 1.06
N GLY A 112 50.01 -3.54 1.87
CA GLY A 112 49.15 -4.59 2.42
C GLY A 112 48.05 -5.09 1.47
N SER A 113 47.84 -4.44 0.32
CA SER A 113 46.69 -4.70 -0.55
C SER A 113 47.06 -5.41 -1.86
N ASP A 114 46.22 -6.35 -2.30
CA ASP A 114 46.33 -6.97 -3.64
C ASP A 114 45.87 -6.01 -4.77
N ASN A 115 46.70 -5.00 -5.02
CA ASN A 115 46.54 -4.05 -6.12
C ASN A 115 46.52 -4.76 -7.48
N ASP A 116 47.21 -5.89 -7.58
CA ASP A 116 47.38 -6.66 -8.82
C ASP A 116 46.06 -7.31 -9.24
N PHE A 117 45.32 -7.90 -8.29
CA PHE A 117 43.94 -8.37 -8.50
C PHE A 117 42.97 -7.21 -8.76
N ILE A 118 43.04 -6.11 -7.99
CA ILE A 118 42.19 -4.92 -8.21
C ILE A 118 42.33 -4.41 -9.64
N GLU A 119 43.55 -4.19 -10.10
CA GLU A 119 43.78 -3.67 -11.45
C GLU A 119 43.30 -4.65 -12.52
N LYS A 120 43.55 -5.96 -12.36
CA LYS A 120 43.03 -6.99 -13.27
C LYS A 120 41.50 -7.00 -13.29
N HIS A 121 40.84 -6.83 -12.14
CA HIS A 121 39.38 -6.81 -12.04
C HIS A 121 38.76 -5.52 -12.58
N MET A 122 39.34 -4.36 -12.29
CA MET A 122 38.96 -3.07 -12.88
C MET A 122 39.11 -3.07 -14.41
N LYS A 123 40.18 -3.68 -14.94
CA LYS A 123 40.39 -3.85 -16.39
C LYS A 123 39.34 -4.79 -17.01
N LYS A 124 38.94 -5.88 -16.32
CA LYS A 124 37.80 -6.73 -16.73
C LYS A 124 36.48 -5.95 -16.72
N MET A 125 36.18 -5.19 -15.67
CA MET A 125 34.94 -4.41 -15.56
C MET A 125 34.86 -3.31 -16.63
N LYS A 126 35.93 -2.57 -16.88
CA LYS A 126 35.96 -1.51 -17.91
C LYS A 126 35.88 -2.08 -19.33
N THR A 127 36.49 -3.23 -19.61
CA THR A 127 36.34 -3.91 -20.90
C THR A 127 34.97 -4.57 -21.08
N TRP A 128 34.31 -5.02 -20.00
CA TRP A 128 32.92 -5.49 -20.05
C TRP A 128 31.93 -4.35 -20.31
N LYS A 129 32.03 -3.23 -19.56
CA LYS A 129 31.18 -2.03 -19.73
C LYS A 129 31.28 -1.47 -21.15
N LYS A 130 32.49 -1.37 -21.72
CA LYS A 130 32.71 -0.93 -23.12
C LYS A 130 32.11 -1.86 -24.18
N LYS A 131 31.82 -3.12 -23.87
CA LYS A 131 31.24 -4.11 -24.81
C LYS A 131 29.70 -4.20 -24.75
N HIS A 132 29.07 -3.70 -23.69
CA HIS A 132 27.64 -3.91 -23.42
C HIS A 132 26.93 -2.60 -23.06
N GLN A 133 27.32 -1.50 -23.71
CA GLN A 133 26.91 -0.14 -23.36
C GLN A 133 25.39 0.06 -23.38
N ASP A 134 24.67 -0.67 -24.24
CA ASP A 134 23.22 -0.63 -24.40
C ASP A 134 22.43 -1.71 -23.63
N GLN A 135 23.10 -2.62 -22.91
CA GLN A 135 22.43 -3.73 -22.17
C GLN A 135 22.97 -3.89 -20.74
N PRO A 136 22.52 -3.05 -19.78
CA PRO A 136 23.01 -3.08 -18.39
C PRO A 136 22.48 -4.26 -17.56
N ASN A 137 21.48 -5.01 -18.05
CA ASN A 137 20.78 -6.02 -17.26
C ASN A 137 21.61 -7.29 -17.06
N ARG A 138 22.21 -7.45 -15.87
CA ARG A 138 22.86 -8.69 -15.40
C ARG A 138 21.87 -9.87 -15.46
N ARG A 139 21.95 -10.71 -16.50
CA ARG A 139 21.17 -11.95 -16.64
C ARG A 139 21.96 -13.14 -16.09
N SER A 140 21.41 -13.86 -15.10
CA SER A 140 22.00 -15.11 -14.59
C SER A 140 21.58 -16.33 -15.42
N GLY A 141 22.30 -17.46 -15.28
CA GLY A 141 21.93 -18.74 -15.91
C GLY A 141 20.49 -19.16 -15.63
N PHE A 142 20.01 -18.96 -14.39
CA PHE A 142 18.62 -19.21 -14.01
C PHE A 142 17.62 -18.33 -14.78
N THR A 143 17.94 -17.06 -15.08
CA THR A 143 17.02 -16.22 -15.88
C THR A 143 16.87 -16.74 -17.31
N VAL A 144 17.95 -17.21 -17.94
CA VAL A 144 17.92 -17.79 -19.29
C VAL A 144 17.17 -19.13 -19.30
N PHE A 145 17.42 -19.99 -18.31
CA PHE A 145 16.67 -21.24 -18.11
C PHE A 145 15.18 -21.00 -17.88
N SER A 146 14.83 -20.02 -17.04
CA SER A 146 13.44 -19.65 -16.73
C SER A 146 12.71 -19.11 -17.97
N GLU A 147 13.37 -18.30 -18.80
CA GLU A 147 12.85 -17.81 -20.08
C GLU A 147 12.55 -18.99 -21.04
N GLU A 148 13.48 -19.93 -21.19
CA GLU A 148 13.32 -21.10 -22.06
C GLU A 148 12.23 -22.08 -21.58
N MET A 149 12.22 -22.42 -20.29
CA MET A 149 11.20 -23.32 -19.70
C MET A 149 9.80 -22.67 -19.65
N SER A 150 9.72 -21.34 -19.50
CA SER A 150 8.45 -20.59 -19.53
C SER A 150 7.83 -20.55 -20.94
N LEU A 151 8.65 -20.53 -22.00
CA LEU A 151 8.18 -20.68 -23.37
C LEU A 151 7.63 -22.09 -23.63
N GLN A 152 8.28 -23.13 -23.11
CA GLN A 152 7.86 -24.53 -23.29
C GLN A 152 6.60 -24.91 -22.48
N HIS A 153 6.39 -24.32 -21.29
CA HIS A 153 5.27 -24.65 -20.40
C HIS A 153 4.19 -23.54 -20.32
N SER A 154 3.77 -23.00 -21.48
CA SER A 154 2.80 -21.88 -21.60
C SER A 154 1.33 -22.27 -21.34
N GLU A 155 1.06 -23.10 -20.33
CA GLU A 155 -0.31 -23.43 -19.93
C GLU A 155 -0.98 -22.30 -19.14
N LYS A 156 -2.22 -21.95 -19.53
CA LYS A 156 -3.04 -20.95 -18.82
C LYS A 156 -3.29 -21.33 -17.34
N SER A 157 -3.35 -22.64 -17.04
CA SER A 157 -3.50 -23.19 -15.69
C SER A 157 -2.39 -22.76 -14.72
N HIS A 158 -1.14 -22.72 -15.19
CA HIS A 158 0.02 -22.47 -14.33
C HIS A 158 0.22 -21.02 -13.91
N LYS A 159 -0.50 -20.06 -14.52
CA LYS A 159 -0.41 -18.62 -14.21
C LYS A 159 -1.14 -18.23 -12.92
N LYS A 160 -1.87 -19.15 -12.28
CA LYS A 160 -2.54 -18.88 -10.98
C LYS A 160 -1.49 -18.72 -9.86
N ILE A 161 -1.39 -17.48 -9.34
CA ILE A 161 -0.52 -17.12 -8.22
C ILE A 161 -1.10 -17.68 -6.90
N ASN A 162 -0.25 -18.24 -6.03
CA ASN A 162 -0.68 -18.68 -4.71
C ASN A 162 -0.68 -17.51 -3.71
N LYS A 163 -1.82 -17.27 -3.05
CA LYS A 163 -2.01 -16.23 -2.03
C LYS A 163 -1.06 -16.36 -0.82
N LYS A 164 -0.53 -17.56 -0.50
CA LYS A 164 0.41 -17.74 0.62
C LYS A 164 1.86 -17.35 0.30
N HIS A 165 2.35 -17.57 -0.93
CA HIS A 165 3.79 -17.48 -1.24
C HIS A 165 4.13 -16.62 -2.48
N GLY A 166 3.18 -15.81 -2.99
CA GLY A 166 3.38 -14.80 -4.04
C GLY A 166 3.77 -15.30 -5.44
N ARG A 167 4.27 -16.53 -5.55
CA ARG A 167 4.75 -17.17 -6.78
C ARG A 167 3.65 -18.02 -7.44
N SER A 168 3.73 -18.17 -8.76
CA SER A 168 2.85 -19.07 -9.54
C SER A 168 3.29 -20.53 -9.42
N LYS A 169 2.41 -21.48 -9.77
CA LYS A 169 2.79 -22.91 -9.78
C LYS A 169 3.92 -23.20 -10.79
N ALA A 170 3.93 -22.54 -11.95
CA ALA A 170 5.06 -22.63 -12.88
C ALA A 170 6.37 -22.12 -12.27
N ALA A 171 6.38 -20.95 -11.63
CA ALA A 171 7.60 -20.37 -11.05
C ALA A 171 8.22 -21.27 -9.98
N VAL A 172 7.39 -21.92 -9.14
CA VAL A 172 7.88 -22.90 -8.15
C VAL A 172 8.40 -24.16 -8.83
N LYS A 173 7.73 -24.67 -9.87
CA LYS A 173 8.21 -25.84 -10.65
C LYS A 173 9.54 -25.56 -11.34
N ILE A 174 9.67 -24.43 -12.03
CA ILE A 174 10.92 -23.99 -12.69
C ILE A 174 12.04 -23.81 -11.67
N SER A 175 11.77 -23.21 -10.50
CA SER A 175 12.77 -23.07 -9.43
C SER A 175 13.25 -24.43 -8.91
N LYS A 176 12.35 -25.42 -8.76
CA LYS A 176 12.72 -26.80 -8.39
C LYS A 176 13.55 -27.47 -9.47
N MET A 177 13.08 -27.42 -10.72
CA MET A 177 13.76 -27.98 -11.89
C MET A 177 15.16 -27.39 -12.09
N TRP A 178 15.43 -26.14 -11.68
CA TRP A 178 16.78 -25.56 -11.67
C TRP A 178 17.67 -26.12 -10.55
N CYS A 179 17.13 -26.31 -9.34
CA CYS A 179 17.88 -26.92 -8.23
C CYS A 179 18.23 -28.39 -8.54
N GLU A 180 17.24 -29.13 -9.07
CA GLU A 180 17.30 -30.53 -9.49
C GLU A 180 18.17 -30.76 -10.74
N LEU A 181 18.56 -29.69 -11.46
CA LEU A 181 19.36 -29.76 -12.69
C LEU A 181 20.82 -30.14 -12.42
N ASP A 182 21.45 -30.90 -13.32
CA ASP A 182 22.87 -31.26 -13.21
C ASP A 182 23.78 -30.03 -13.26
N GLU A 183 24.92 -30.11 -12.57
CA GLU A 183 25.93 -29.03 -12.59
C GLU A 183 26.51 -28.77 -13.99
N GLU A 184 26.58 -29.78 -14.87
CA GLU A 184 26.93 -29.54 -16.28
C GLU A 184 25.85 -28.74 -17.02
N SER A 185 24.59 -29.10 -16.80
CA SER A 185 23.43 -28.45 -17.41
C SER A 185 23.30 -27.00 -16.94
N LYS A 186 23.47 -26.73 -15.63
CA LYS A 186 23.59 -25.37 -15.07
C LYS A 186 24.73 -24.60 -15.74
N LYS A 187 25.92 -25.20 -15.87
CA LYS A 187 27.09 -24.60 -16.55
C LYS A 187 26.86 -24.31 -18.03
N ARG A 188 25.97 -25.03 -18.74
CA ARG A 188 25.54 -24.66 -20.11
C ARG A 188 24.73 -23.36 -20.10
N TYR A 189 23.74 -23.24 -19.22
CA TYR A 189 22.95 -22.01 -19.09
C TYR A 189 23.79 -20.83 -18.59
N GLU A 190 24.75 -21.05 -17.70
CA GLU A 190 25.72 -20.03 -17.29
C GLU A 190 26.62 -19.55 -18.44
N LYS A 191 27.12 -20.44 -19.29
CA LYS A 191 27.92 -20.09 -20.48
C LYS A 191 27.11 -19.27 -21.49
N ARG A 192 25.80 -19.46 -21.55
CA ARG A 192 24.85 -18.71 -22.39
C ARG A 192 24.39 -17.40 -21.73
N SER A 193 24.51 -17.28 -20.41
CA SER A 193 24.19 -16.07 -19.66
C SER A 193 25.32 -15.03 -19.74
N MET A 194 24.96 -13.75 -19.69
CA MET A 194 25.94 -12.66 -19.77
C MET A 194 26.69 -12.52 -18.44
N LYS A 195 27.86 -13.18 -18.33
CA LYS A 195 28.76 -13.05 -17.18
C LYS A 195 29.38 -11.64 -17.11
N CYS A 196 28.61 -10.70 -16.58
CA CYS A 196 29.12 -9.47 -15.97
C CYS A 196 30.02 -9.89 -14.79
N PRO A 197 31.24 -9.33 -14.63
CA PRO A 197 32.01 -9.52 -13.41
C PRO A 197 31.28 -8.88 -12.22
N ASP A 198 31.46 -9.44 -11.02
CA ASP A 198 30.88 -8.90 -9.80
C ASP A 198 31.50 -7.53 -9.45
N PRO A 199 30.79 -6.68 -8.68
CA PRO A 199 31.39 -5.49 -8.08
C PRO A 199 32.66 -5.82 -7.30
N LEU A 200 33.65 -4.93 -7.32
CA LEU A 200 34.92 -5.12 -6.61
C LEU A 200 34.69 -5.40 -5.11
N MET A 201 33.76 -4.67 -4.50
CA MET A 201 33.35 -4.84 -3.10
C MET A 201 32.63 -6.16 -2.80
N SER A 202 32.10 -6.87 -3.80
CA SER A 202 31.53 -8.21 -3.59
C SER A 202 32.61 -9.29 -3.49
N GLN A 203 33.84 -8.99 -3.93
CA GLN A 203 35.00 -9.90 -3.94
C GLN A 203 36.04 -9.52 -2.87
N LEU A 204 36.10 -8.24 -2.45
CA LEU A 204 37.09 -7.70 -1.51
C LEU A 204 36.39 -6.82 -0.45
N GLN A 205 36.83 -6.87 0.82
CA GLN A 205 36.29 -6.01 1.88
C GLN A 205 36.93 -4.59 1.84
N PRO A 206 36.14 -3.51 1.94
CA PRO A 206 36.60 -2.12 1.73
C PRO A 206 37.46 -1.53 2.85
N ASP A 207 37.41 -2.12 4.04
CA ASP A 207 38.24 -1.82 5.21
C ASP A 207 39.62 -2.49 5.11
N ALA A 208 39.65 -3.78 4.75
CA ALA A 208 40.87 -4.57 4.65
C ALA A 208 41.70 -4.27 3.37
N GLN A 209 41.04 -3.91 2.27
CA GLN A 209 41.66 -3.79 0.95
C GLN A 209 41.57 -2.34 0.42
N PHE A 210 42.72 -1.66 0.34
CA PHE A 210 42.83 -0.33 -0.24
C PHE A 210 42.35 -0.30 -1.71
N ARG A 211 41.75 0.81 -2.14
CA ARG A 211 41.11 0.99 -3.47
C ARG A 211 39.91 0.06 -3.76
N SER A 212 39.42 -0.73 -2.80
CA SER A 212 38.13 -1.44 -2.94
C SER A 212 36.94 -0.48 -2.72
N ILE A 213 36.57 0.25 -3.77
CA ILE A 213 35.50 1.26 -3.76
C ILE A 213 34.25 0.84 -4.54
N SER A 214 33.11 1.49 -4.25
CA SER A 214 31.84 1.21 -4.92
C SER A 214 31.82 1.70 -6.37
N GLU A 215 31.05 1.03 -7.24
CA GLU A 215 30.90 1.45 -8.65
C GLU A 215 30.32 2.87 -8.78
N LYS A 216 29.52 3.32 -7.80
CA LYS A 216 29.01 4.69 -7.69
C LYS A 216 30.17 5.68 -7.46
N LEU A 217 31.00 5.44 -6.45
CA LEU A 217 32.13 6.33 -6.13
C LEU A 217 33.16 6.34 -7.28
N GLU A 218 33.42 5.19 -7.91
CA GLU A 218 34.31 5.09 -9.07
C GLU A 218 33.81 5.93 -10.24
N ASN A 219 32.50 5.90 -10.53
CA ASN A 219 31.90 6.72 -11.58
C ASN A 219 32.01 8.22 -11.29
N ILE A 220 31.74 8.66 -10.04
CA ILE A 220 31.83 10.08 -9.66
C ILE A 220 33.29 10.56 -9.76
N MET A 221 34.25 9.76 -9.28
CA MET A 221 35.68 10.03 -9.38
C MET A 221 36.16 10.13 -10.84
N ASN A 222 35.81 9.17 -11.71
CA ASN A 222 36.18 9.21 -13.12
C ASN A 222 35.58 10.46 -13.80
N ASN A 223 34.30 10.77 -13.57
CA ASN A 223 33.64 11.96 -14.11
C ASN A 223 34.36 13.26 -13.72
N TYR A 224 34.80 13.40 -12.46
CA TYR A 224 35.59 14.55 -12.02
C TYR A 224 36.94 14.64 -12.73
N LEU A 225 37.69 13.52 -12.77
CA LEU A 225 39.01 13.47 -13.40
C LEU A 225 38.96 13.77 -14.91
N ASP A 226 37.88 13.37 -15.58
CA ASP A 226 37.67 13.61 -17.01
C ASP A 226 37.13 15.03 -17.28
N GLN A 227 36.24 15.57 -16.42
CA GLN A 227 35.73 16.95 -16.51
C GLN A 227 36.87 17.99 -16.43
N TYR A 228 37.86 17.76 -15.57
CA TYR A 228 39.02 18.65 -15.39
C TYR A 228 40.27 18.21 -16.18
N ASN A 229 40.17 17.18 -17.04
CA ASN A 229 41.27 16.62 -17.83
C ASN A 229 42.54 16.27 -17.00
N ILE A 230 42.36 15.81 -15.76
CA ILE A 230 43.45 15.57 -14.82
C ILE A 230 44.25 14.32 -15.24
N THR A 231 45.56 14.50 -15.38
CA THR A 231 46.53 13.50 -15.85
C THR A 231 47.82 13.54 -15.02
N GLY A 232 48.72 12.56 -15.23
CA GLY A 232 49.96 12.43 -14.46
C GLY A 232 49.73 12.13 -12.98
N GLN A 233 50.72 12.46 -12.14
CA GLN A 233 50.74 12.16 -10.70
C GLN A 233 49.48 12.62 -9.96
N LEU A 234 48.96 13.81 -10.29
CA LEU A 234 47.76 14.37 -9.66
C LEU A 234 46.52 13.47 -9.84
N LYS A 235 46.43 12.72 -10.94
CA LYS A 235 45.35 11.75 -11.19
C LYS A 235 45.41 10.57 -10.22
N ASP A 236 46.59 10.16 -9.78
CA ASP A 236 46.77 9.03 -8.87
C ASP A 236 46.72 9.48 -7.40
N ASP A 237 47.31 10.63 -7.06
CA ASP A 237 47.17 11.25 -5.73
C ASP A 237 45.68 11.48 -5.37
N ILE A 238 44.85 11.93 -6.33
CA ILE A 238 43.39 12.12 -6.13
C ILE A 238 42.66 10.78 -5.97
N LYS A 239 43.00 9.73 -6.74
CA LYS A 239 42.42 8.39 -6.55
C LYS A 239 42.75 7.84 -5.17
N ASP A 240 43.98 8.03 -4.73
CA ASP A 240 44.47 7.53 -3.44
C ASP A 240 43.83 8.30 -2.28
N MET A 241 43.64 9.61 -2.41
CA MET A 241 42.87 10.43 -1.46
C MET A 241 41.42 9.94 -1.34
N ILE A 242 40.73 9.73 -2.47
CA ILE A 242 39.34 9.24 -2.48
C ILE A 242 39.25 7.82 -1.91
N SER A 243 40.22 6.95 -2.22
CA SER A 243 40.29 5.58 -1.70
C SER A 243 40.57 5.54 -0.19
N LEU A 244 41.49 6.39 0.28
CA LEU A 244 41.81 6.57 1.71
C LEU A 244 40.59 7.08 2.47
N LYS A 245 39.95 8.15 1.97
CA LYS A 245 38.74 8.71 2.58
C LYS A 245 37.58 7.72 2.52
N SER A 246 37.48 6.86 1.49
CA SER A 246 36.48 5.78 1.43
C SER A 246 36.70 4.75 2.53
N CYS A 247 37.92 4.20 2.64
CA CYS A 247 38.29 3.22 3.67
C CYS A 247 38.05 3.77 5.10
N LEU A 248 38.50 4.99 5.38
CA LEU A 248 38.27 5.68 6.65
C LEU A 248 36.80 6.08 6.92
N SER A 249 35.90 5.85 5.97
CA SER A 249 34.46 6.16 6.08
C SER A 249 33.57 4.92 6.01
N VAL A 250 34.16 3.72 6.10
CA VAL A 250 33.42 2.46 6.29
C VAL A 250 32.77 2.46 7.69
N CYS A 251 31.60 1.82 7.80
CA CYS A 251 30.86 1.65 9.04
C CYS A 251 31.56 0.66 9.98
N SER A 252 31.64 0.99 11.27
CA SER A 252 32.32 0.18 12.28
C SER A 252 31.59 -1.15 12.56
N PRO A 253 32.30 -2.28 12.73
CA PRO A 253 31.73 -3.46 13.39
C PRO A 253 31.20 -3.11 14.78
N GLY A 254 30.02 -3.64 15.13
CA GLY A 254 29.27 -3.34 16.34
C GLY A 254 28.25 -2.19 16.21
N GLU A 255 28.24 -1.44 15.10
CA GLU A 255 27.33 -0.30 14.94
C GLU A 255 25.85 -0.74 14.91
N PRO A 256 24.96 -0.16 15.75
CA PRO A 256 23.54 -0.54 15.86
C PRO A 256 22.70 0.10 14.73
N VAL A 257 23.02 -0.27 13.49
CA VAL A 257 22.46 0.33 12.27
C VAL A 257 20.94 0.22 12.17
N GLY A 258 20.29 -0.77 12.79
CA GLY A 258 18.83 -0.85 12.85
C GLY A 258 18.20 0.19 13.75
N MET A 259 18.82 0.49 14.90
CA MET A 259 18.39 1.58 15.79
C MET A 259 18.52 2.94 15.10
N LEU A 260 19.64 3.16 14.40
CA LEU A 260 19.86 4.36 13.60
C LEU A 260 18.80 4.49 12.49
N ALA A 261 18.56 3.43 11.71
CA ALA A 261 17.53 3.42 10.67
C ALA A 261 16.11 3.68 11.21
N ALA A 262 15.76 3.07 12.35
CA ALA A 262 14.48 3.29 13.03
C ALA A 262 14.30 4.75 13.48
N GLN A 263 15.36 5.39 13.99
CA GLN A 263 15.34 6.80 14.39
C GLN A 263 15.31 7.74 13.18
N SER A 264 16.13 7.50 12.15
CA SER A 264 16.15 8.30 10.91
C SER A 264 14.85 8.27 10.11
N VAL A 265 13.99 7.28 10.32
CA VAL A 265 12.61 7.28 9.80
C VAL A 265 11.62 7.86 10.83
N GLY A 266 11.76 7.49 12.10
CA GLY A 266 10.81 7.82 13.16
C GLY A 266 10.79 9.29 13.60
N GLU A 267 11.96 9.92 13.79
CA GLU A 267 12.04 11.32 14.21
C GLU A 267 11.55 12.27 13.10
N PRO A 268 12.02 12.19 11.83
CA PRO A 268 11.50 13.05 10.76
C PRO A 268 10.01 12.82 10.48
N SER A 269 9.49 11.61 10.77
CA SER A 269 8.04 11.35 10.72
C SER A 269 7.24 12.21 11.69
N THR A 270 7.82 12.70 12.79
CA THR A 270 7.17 13.69 13.67
C THR A 270 6.97 15.03 12.97
N GLN A 271 7.92 15.45 12.13
CA GLN A 271 7.82 16.67 11.33
C GLN A 271 6.80 16.49 10.19
N MET A 272 6.71 15.28 9.63
CA MET A 272 5.65 14.86 8.70
C MET A 272 4.24 14.70 9.34
N THR A 273 4.04 15.11 10.60
CA THR A 273 2.69 15.27 11.18
C THR A 273 1.96 16.50 10.67
N LEU A 274 2.68 17.53 10.21
CA LEU A 274 2.06 18.73 9.65
C LEU A 274 1.25 18.38 8.39
N ASN A 275 0.05 18.95 8.27
CA ASN A 275 -0.95 18.46 7.33
C ASN A 275 -0.52 18.67 5.87
N THR A 276 -0.67 17.63 5.03
CA THR A 276 -0.07 17.63 3.69
C THR A 276 -0.72 18.64 2.73
N PHE A 277 -1.86 19.22 3.10
CA PHE A 277 -2.53 20.33 2.40
C PHE A 277 -1.66 21.60 2.25
N HIS A 278 -0.58 21.76 3.03
CA HIS A 278 0.35 22.89 2.91
C HIS A 278 1.61 22.61 2.07
N PHE A 279 1.80 21.38 1.56
CA PHE A 279 2.89 21.10 0.62
C PHE A 279 2.46 21.47 -0.81
N ALA A 280 3.12 22.47 -1.39
CA ALA A 280 2.81 23.00 -2.71
C ALA A 280 3.22 22.01 -3.83
N GLY A 281 2.34 21.07 -4.16
CA GLY A 281 2.53 20.17 -5.32
C GLY A 281 1.41 19.14 -5.53
N ARG A 282 0.59 19.35 -6.57
CA ARG A 282 -0.45 18.41 -7.08
C ARG A 282 -1.56 18.03 -6.08
N GLY A 283 -2.35 19.02 -5.66
CA GLY A 283 -3.55 18.80 -4.84
C GLY A 283 -4.66 17.99 -5.51
N ASP A 284 -4.68 17.89 -6.85
CA ASP A 284 -5.72 17.20 -7.63
C ASP A 284 -5.77 15.68 -7.40
N MET A 285 -4.71 15.10 -6.81
CA MET A 285 -4.60 13.68 -6.52
C MET A 285 -4.63 13.43 -5.00
N ASN A 286 -5.83 13.12 -4.49
CA ASN A 286 -6.07 12.63 -3.12
C ASN A 286 -5.39 11.26 -2.87
N VAL A 287 -4.06 11.25 -2.71
CA VAL A 287 -3.22 10.08 -2.43
C VAL A 287 -2.96 9.99 -0.92
N THR A 288 -2.79 8.78 -0.38
CA THR A 288 -2.25 8.62 0.98
C THR A 288 -0.82 9.14 1.05
N LEU A 289 -0.62 10.23 1.79
CA LEU A 289 0.67 10.88 2.03
C LEU A 289 1.01 10.86 3.54
N GLY A 290 2.23 11.26 3.90
CA GLY A 290 2.69 11.38 5.30
C GLY A 290 2.64 10.08 6.11
N ILE A 291 2.50 10.21 7.43
CA ILE A 291 2.36 9.08 8.37
C ILE A 291 1.28 8.05 7.95
N PRO A 292 0.08 8.43 7.46
CA PRO A 292 -0.89 7.47 6.94
C PRO A 292 -0.31 6.49 5.91
N ARG A 293 0.55 6.97 5.00
CA ARG A 293 1.21 6.12 3.99
C ARG A 293 2.33 5.28 4.57
N LEU A 294 3.16 5.85 5.45
CA LEU A 294 4.20 5.10 6.17
C LEU A 294 3.60 3.97 7.00
N ARG A 295 2.46 4.19 7.66
CA ARG A 295 1.72 3.16 8.42
C ARG A 295 1.15 2.06 7.53
N GLU A 296 0.58 2.45 6.38
CA GLU A 296 0.02 1.54 5.37
C GLU A 296 1.08 0.59 4.78
N ILE A 297 2.31 1.08 4.59
CA ILE A 297 3.48 0.31 4.12
C ILE A 297 4.11 -0.50 5.25
N LEU A 298 4.58 0.15 6.32
CA LEU A 298 5.52 -0.41 7.30
C LEU A 298 4.85 -1.17 8.44
N MET A 299 3.67 -0.74 8.89
CA MET A 299 3.01 -1.34 10.08
C MET A 299 1.92 -2.35 9.72
N VAL A 300 1.17 -2.10 8.64
CA VAL A 300 0.00 -2.91 8.26
C VAL A 300 0.29 -3.80 7.04
N ALA A 301 1.28 -3.44 6.21
CA ALA A 301 1.56 -4.08 4.93
C ALA A 301 0.27 -4.32 4.10
N SER A 302 -0.57 -3.28 4.01
CA SER A 302 -1.99 -3.47 3.65
C SER A 302 -2.18 -4.01 2.23
N LYS A 303 -2.90 -5.13 2.13
CA LYS A 303 -3.31 -5.73 0.85
C LYS A 303 -4.39 -4.91 0.13
N THR A 304 -5.10 -4.06 0.87
CA THR A 304 -6.13 -3.14 0.37
C THR A 304 -5.72 -1.72 0.77
N ILE A 305 -4.88 -1.11 -0.05
CA ILE A 305 -4.46 0.29 0.12
C ILE A 305 -5.62 1.24 -0.20
N LYS A 306 -5.70 2.38 0.49
CA LYS A 306 -6.84 3.31 0.37
C LYS A 306 -6.93 3.97 -1.02
N THR A 307 -5.78 4.33 -1.59
CA THR A 307 -5.68 5.10 -2.84
C THR A 307 -4.77 4.36 -3.83
N PRO A 308 -5.23 3.27 -4.45
CA PRO A 308 -4.43 2.49 -5.38
C PRO A 308 -4.22 3.25 -6.70
N SER A 309 -2.96 3.58 -7.01
CA SER A 309 -2.53 4.18 -8.27
C SER A 309 -1.70 3.19 -9.10
N MET A 310 -1.60 3.44 -10.40
CA MET A 310 -0.77 2.68 -11.33
C MET A 310 -0.25 3.62 -12.42
N GLU A 311 1.07 3.69 -12.59
CA GLU A 311 1.69 4.42 -13.69
C GLU A 311 1.89 3.48 -14.89
N VAL A 312 1.50 3.94 -16.08
CA VAL A 312 1.58 3.16 -17.33
C VAL A 312 2.52 3.89 -18.30
N PRO A 313 3.80 3.50 -18.41
CA PRO A 313 4.74 4.15 -19.31
C PRO A 313 4.39 3.85 -20.78
N PHE A 314 4.36 4.90 -21.60
CA PHE A 314 4.14 4.76 -23.05
C PHE A 314 5.42 4.36 -23.78
N HIS A 315 5.28 3.58 -24.86
CA HIS A 315 6.42 3.24 -25.72
C HIS A 315 6.97 4.50 -26.44
N GLN A 316 8.30 4.62 -26.49
CA GLN A 316 9.00 5.79 -27.03
C GLN A 316 8.65 6.09 -28.51
N ASN A 317 8.37 5.07 -29.32
CA ASN A 317 8.14 5.19 -30.77
C ASN A 317 6.70 5.62 -31.15
N LEU A 318 5.99 6.35 -30.29
CA LEU A 318 4.57 6.69 -30.47
C LEU A 318 4.35 8.14 -30.95
N HIS A 319 4.31 8.34 -32.28
CA HIS A 319 3.82 9.60 -32.87
C HIS A 319 2.40 9.95 -32.36
N LYS A 320 2.15 11.25 -32.14
CA LYS A 320 0.87 11.81 -31.62
C LYS A 320 0.47 11.21 -30.26
N LEU A 321 1.40 11.25 -29.30
CA LEU A 321 1.25 10.67 -27.96
C LEU A 321 -0.01 11.16 -27.23
N GLU A 322 -0.21 12.46 -27.11
CA GLU A 322 -1.35 13.07 -26.39
C GLU A 322 -2.70 12.53 -26.85
N ARG A 323 -2.95 12.50 -28.17
CA ARG A 323 -4.20 11.99 -28.75
C ARG A 323 -4.41 10.49 -28.51
N LYS A 324 -3.33 9.72 -28.32
CA LYS A 324 -3.38 8.30 -27.96
C LYS A 324 -3.59 8.13 -26.45
N ALA A 325 -2.95 8.94 -25.62
CA ALA A 325 -3.13 8.96 -24.18
C ALA A 325 -4.56 9.37 -23.80
N GLU A 326 -5.12 10.39 -24.44
CA GLU A 326 -6.50 10.83 -24.23
C GLU A 326 -7.52 9.78 -24.69
N LYS A 327 -7.31 9.14 -25.85
CA LYS A 327 -8.14 8.00 -26.25
C LYS A 327 -8.04 6.84 -25.25
N LEU A 328 -6.84 6.59 -24.70
CA LEU A 328 -6.65 5.57 -23.67
C LEU A 328 -7.41 5.94 -22.39
N ARG A 329 -7.32 7.20 -21.92
CA ARG A 329 -8.10 7.75 -20.79
C ARG A 329 -9.58 7.41 -20.95
N LYS A 330 -10.23 7.90 -22.01
CA LYS A 330 -11.66 7.67 -22.29
C LYS A 330 -12.06 6.20 -22.38
N SER A 331 -11.13 5.30 -22.74
CA SER A 331 -11.37 3.86 -22.81
C SER A 331 -11.16 3.11 -21.49
N MET A 332 -10.43 3.70 -20.53
CA MET A 332 -10.15 3.13 -19.21
C MET A 332 -10.98 3.79 -18.09
N THR A 333 -11.55 4.98 -18.32
CA THR A 333 -12.53 5.61 -17.44
C THR A 333 -13.73 4.70 -17.23
N ARG A 334 -14.01 4.35 -15.98
CA ARG A 334 -15.24 3.64 -15.61
C ARG A 334 -16.42 4.61 -15.61
N VAL A 335 -17.34 4.45 -16.57
CA VAL A 335 -18.63 5.15 -16.57
C VAL A 335 -19.67 4.34 -15.78
N PRO A 336 -20.22 4.85 -14.66
CA PRO A 336 -21.41 4.27 -14.03
C PRO A 336 -22.68 4.69 -14.79
N LEU A 337 -23.75 3.89 -14.70
CA LEU A 337 -25.01 4.19 -15.42
C LEU A 337 -25.63 5.53 -14.99
N ALA A 338 -25.41 5.96 -13.75
CA ALA A 338 -25.89 7.23 -13.23
C ALA A 338 -25.30 8.47 -13.94
N ASP A 339 -24.08 8.38 -14.49
CA ASP A 339 -23.45 9.51 -15.18
C ASP A 339 -23.97 9.76 -16.59
N VAL A 340 -24.74 8.81 -17.16
CA VAL A 340 -25.37 8.92 -18.48
C VAL A 340 -26.90 9.01 -18.42
N LEU A 341 -27.48 8.98 -17.22
CA LEU A 341 -28.91 9.21 -16.97
C LEU A 341 -29.17 10.68 -16.67
N GLU A 342 -30.29 11.19 -17.18
CA GLU A 342 -30.78 12.56 -16.90
C GLU A 342 -31.80 12.52 -15.75
N TYR A 343 -32.78 11.62 -15.85
CA TYR A 343 -33.75 11.31 -14.80
C TYR A 343 -34.40 9.94 -15.05
N VAL A 344 -35.09 9.42 -14.03
CA VAL A 344 -35.93 8.22 -14.12
C VAL A 344 -37.32 8.55 -13.56
N ASP A 345 -38.35 8.41 -14.40
CA ASP A 345 -39.74 8.55 -13.98
C ASP A 345 -40.32 7.15 -13.71
N VAL A 346 -40.91 6.96 -12.53
CA VAL A 346 -41.57 5.71 -12.13
C VAL A 346 -43.04 6.01 -11.89
N LYS A 347 -43.92 5.46 -12.73
CA LYS A 347 -45.37 5.48 -12.52
C LYS A 347 -45.84 4.14 -11.96
N GLU A 348 -46.46 4.18 -10.80
CA GLU A 348 -47.11 3.05 -10.14
C GLU A 348 -48.62 3.13 -10.41
N HIS A 349 -49.16 2.08 -11.03
CA HIS A 349 -50.59 1.87 -11.26
C HIS A 349 -51.01 0.57 -10.56
N LEU A 350 -52.22 0.53 -10.01
CA LEU A 350 -52.77 -0.65 -9.35
C LEU A 350 -53.99 -1.13 -10.14
N ASP A 351 -53.85 -2.27 -10.82
CA ASP A 351 -54.90 -2.82 -11.67
C ASP A 351 -55.95 -3.54 -10.80
N TYR A 352 -57.16 -2.96 -10.73
CA TYR A 352 -58.29 -3.47 -9.94
C TYR A 352 -59.23 -4.41 -10.71
N GLU A 353 -59.17 -4.43 -12.06
CA GLU A 353 -60.09 -5.20 -12.91
C GLU A 353 -59.79 -6.71 -12.97
N SER A 354 -58.65 -7.13 -12.43
CA SER A 354 -58.20 -8.53 -12.42
C SER A 354 -58.52 -9.25 -11.11
N VAL A 355 -58.80 -10.55 -11.19
CA VAL A 355 -59.02 -11.45 -10.03
C VAL A 355 -57.86 -11.44 -9.03
N PHE A 356 -56.67 -11.03 -9.47
CA PHE A 356 -55.50 -10.78 -8.63
C PHE A 356 -55.11 -9.30 -8.71
N ARG A 357 -54.94 -8.64 -7.55
CA ARG A 357 -54.46 -7.26 -7.43
C ARG A 357 -53.02 -7.17 -7.94
N ASN A 358 -52.80 -6.49 -9.07
CA ASN A 358 -51.49 -6.36 -9.70
C ASN A 358 -50.96 -4.92 -9.59
N TYR A 359 -49.73 -4.75 -9.10
CA TYR A 359 -49.02 -3.48 -9.15
C TYR A 359 -48.19 -3.39 -10.43
N THR A 360 -48.59 -2.51 -11.34
CA THR A 360 -47.97 -2.27 -12.65
C THR A 360 -47.04 -1.06 -12.57
N TYR A 361 -45.74 -1.31 -12.59
CA TYR A 361 -44.70 -0.27 -12.57
C TYR A 361 -44.22 0.08 -13.99
N LYS A 362 -44.57 1.27 -14.47
CA LYS A 362 -44.11 1.85 -15.74
C LYS A 362 -42.88 2.72 -15.46
N ILE A 363 -41.69 2.20 -15.72
CA ILE A 363 -40.41 2.89 -15.50
C ILE A 363 -39.88 3.46 -16.83
N HIS A 364 -39.66 4.77 -16.87
CA HIS A 364 -39.13 5.49 -18.02
C HIS A 364 -37.74 6.06 -17.69
N PHE A 365 -36.73 5.65 -18.45
CA PHE A 365 -35.34 6.11 -18.32
C PHE A 365 -35.01 7.16 -19.38
N GLN A 366 -34.78 8.40 -18.96
CA GLN A 366 -34.23 9.44 -19.82
C GLN A 366 -32.70 9.41 -19.74
N PHE A 367 -32.04 9.31 -20.89
CA PHE A 367 -30.58 9.33 -21.01
C PHE A 367 -30.10 10.66 -21.59
N LEU A 368 -28.95 11.13 -21.10
CA LEU A 368 -28.32 12.34 -21.59
C LEU A 368 -27.98 12.23 -23.10
N PRO A 369 -28.00 13.34 -23.85
CA PRO A 369 -27.53 13.36 -25.23
C PRO A 369 -26.02 13.07 -25.27
N ARG A 370 -25.56 12.37 -26.31
CA ARG A 370 -24.15 11.95 -26.45
C ARG A 370 -23.15 13.09 -26.31
N SER A 371 -23.49 14.29 -26.77
CA SER A 371 -22.67 15.50 -26.65
C SER A 371 -22.29 15.85 -25.20
N ALA A 372 -23.10 15.44 -24.21
CA ALA A 372 -22.85 15.74 -22.80
C ALA A 372 -21.80 14.83 -22.13
N TYR A 373 -21.42 13.70 -22.74
CA TYR A 373 -20.47 12.73 -22.13
C TYR A 373 -19.38 12.20 -23.09
N GLU A 374 -19.40 12.62 -24.36
CA GLU A 374 -18.37 12.28 -25.36
C GLU A 374 -17.01 12.93 -25.06
N GLU A 375 -16.97 14.01 -24.28
CA GLU A 375 -15.71 14.64 -23.85
C GLU A 375 -14.94 13.81 -22.82
N ASP A 376 -15.60 12.97 -22.00
CA ASP A 376 -14.95 12.13 -20.98
C ASP A 376 -15.01 10.61 -21.23
N SER A 377 -15.83 10.14 -22.18
CA SER A 377 -16.01 8.70 -22.42
C SER A 377 -16.17 8.32 -23.90
N ASP A 378 -15.68 7.14 -24.28
CA ASP A 378 -15.87 6.53 -25.62
C ASP A 378 -17.11 5.58 -25.65
N VAL A 379 -18.08 5.83 -24.77
CA VAL A 379 -19.28 4.99 -24.62
C VAL A 379 -20.35 5.40 -25.64
N LYS A 380 -20.91 4.42 -26.35
CA LYS A 380 -21.95 4.65 -27.37
C LYS A 380 -23.34 4.29 -26.81
N PRO A 381 -24.42 4.99 -27.20
CA PRO A 381 -25.78 4.68 -26.74
C PRO A 381 -26.19 3.20 -26.88
N LYS A 382 -25.75 2.54 -27.97
CA LYS A 382 -25.97 1.10 -28.21
C LYS A 382 -25.28 0.17 -27.19
N GLN A 383 -24.25 0.64 -26.48
CA GLN A 383 -23.61 -0.08 -25.38
C GLN A 383 -24.34 0.16 -24.05
N ILE A 384 -24.81 1.40 -23.81
CA ILE A 384 -25.63 1.75 -22.64
C ILE A 384 -26.90 0.89 -22.62
N LEU A 385 -27.67 0.89 -23.70
CA LEU A 385 -28.91 0.10 -23.81
C LEU A 385 -28.66 -1.41 -23.59
N ARG A 386 -27.58 -1.98 -24.17
CA ARG A 386 -27.19 -3.39 -23.93
C ARG A 386 -26.78 -3.68 -22.48
N HIS A 387 -26.21 -2.71 -21.78
CA HIS A 387 -25.89 -2.84 -20.36
C HIS A 387 -27.16 -2.80 -19.50
N VAL A 388 -28.10 -1.92 -19.86
CA VAL A 388 -29.41 -1.81 -19.21
C VAL A 388 -30.18 -3.13 -19.36
N GLU A 389 -30.42 -3.54 -20.60
CA GLU A 389 -31.09 -4.78 -21.01
C GLU A 389 -30.54 -6.02 -20.28
N ARG A 390 -29.22 -6.25 -20.35
CA ARG A 390 -28.61 -7.52 -19.93
C ARG A 390 -28.21 -7.58 -18.47
N LYS A 391 -27.96 -6.43 -17.84
CA LYS A 391 -27.45 -6.38 -16.47
C LYS A 391 -28.36 -5.57 -15.55
N PHE A 392 -28.64 -4.31 -15.87
CA PHE A 392 -29.37 -3.43 -14.95
C PHE A 392 -30.79 -3.90 -14.67
N ILE A 393 -31.53 -4.36 -15.68
CA ILE A 393 -32.89 -4.91 -15.49
C ILE A 393 -32.84 -6.19 -14.64
N ASN A 394 -31.87 -7.08 -14.87
CA ASN A 394 -31.67 -8.26 -14.02
C ASN A 394 -31.31 -7.89 -12.57
N ASP A 395 -30.39 -6.94 -12.38
CA ASP A 395 -30.02 -6.41 -11.06
C ASP A 395 -31.24 -5.75 -10.36
N ILE A 396 -32.12 -5.04 -11.09
CA ILE A 396 -33.38 -4.50 -10.55
C ILE A 396 -34.32 -5.64 -10.13
N VAL A 397 -34.65 -6.58 -11.02
CA VAL A 397 -35.61 -7.66 -10.75
C VAL A 397 -35.16 -8.51 -9.56
N VAL A 398 -33.87 -8.83 -9.46
CA VAL A 398 -33.30 -9.56 -8.31
C VAL A 398 -33.42 -8.76 -7.01
N ASN A 399 -33.19 -7.44 -7.04
CA ASN A 399 -33.33 -6.60 -5.84
C ASN A 399 -34.79 -6.35 -5.44
N VAL A 400 -35.70 -6.20 -6.39
CA VAL A 400 -37.15 -6.11 -6.15
C VAL A 400 -37.67 -7.41 -5.55
N TYR A 401 -37.30 -8.56 -6.11
CA TYR A 401 -37.66 -9.88 -5.58
C TYR A 401 -37.08 -10.13 -4.18
N ARG A 402 -35.83 -9.72 -3.91
CA ARG A 402 -35.23 -9.78 -2.58
C ARG A 402 -36.00 -8.92 -1.56
N ARG A 403 -36.42 -7.69 -1.95
CA ARG A 403 -37.20 -6.79 -1.09
C ARG A 403 -38.65 -7.23 -0.91
N SER A 404 -39.28 -7.88 -1.89
CA SER A 404 -40.66 -8.36 -1.76
C SER A 404 -40.78 -9.59 -0.85
N ARG A 405 -39.76 -10.45 -0.78
CA ARG A 405 -39.69 -11.51 0.25
C ARG A 405 -39.59 -10.92 1.66
N LEU A 406 -38.65 -9.99 1.89
CA LEU A 406 -38.51 -9.31 3.19
C LEU A 406 -39.81 -8.61 3.64
N LYS A 407 -40.61 -8.05 2.71
CA LYS A 407 -41.94 -7.51 3.05
C LYS A 407 -42.99 -8.58 3.39
N LYS A 408 -42.93 -9.77 2.78
CA LYS A 408 -43.84 -10.88 3.13
C LYS A 408 -43.57 -11.40 4.54
N ASP A 409 -42.29 -11.58 4.89
CA ASP A 409 -41.87 -12.14 6.18
C ASP A 409 -42.34 -11.26 7.37
N VAL A 410 -42.37 -9.93 7.19
CA VAL A 410 -42.95 -8.97 8.16
C VAL A 410 -44.47 -9.15 8.28
N VAL A 411 -45.21 -9.14 7.17
CA VAL A 411 -46.68 -9.24 7.17
C VAL A 411 -47.16 -10.57 7.78
N THR A 412 -46.44 -11.68 7.58
CA THR A 412 -46.75 -12.93 8.29
C THR A 412 -46.58 -12.81 9.81
N SER A 413 -45.56 -12.08 10.28
CA SER A 413 -45.31 -11.87 11.72
C SER A 413 -46.30 -10.91 12.42
N GLU A 414 -47.15 -10.24 11.64
CA GLU A 414 -48.26 -9.41 12.13
C GLU A 414 -49.58 -10.20 12.09
N ALA A 415 -49.85 -10.91 10.99
CA ALA A 415 -51.01 -11.80 10.88
C ALA A 415 -51.01 -12.95 11.92
N GLU A 416 -49.84 -13.43 12.33
CA GLU A 416 -49.71 -14.43 13.42
C GLU A 416 -49.98 -13.87 14.82
N LYS A 417 -50.02 -12.54 15.02
CA LYS A 417 -50.31 -11.92 16.32
C LYS A 417 -51.80 -11.67 16.54
N GLU A 418 -52.58 -11.47 15.49
CA GLU A 418 -54.03 -11.25 15.62
C GLU A 418 -54.82 -12.55 15.91
N SER A 419 -54.23 -13.73 15.63
CA SER A 419 -54.90 -15.02 15.81
C SER A 419 -54.88 -15.56 17.25
N PHE A 420 -53.95 -15.12 18.10
CA PHE A 420 -53.84 -15.55 19.51
C PHE A 420 -54.58 -14.62 20.50
N GLY A 421 -55.78 -14.18 20.12
CA GLY A 421 -56.56 -13.15 20.83
C GLY A 421 -57.68 -13.61 21.78
N ARG A 422 -57.95 -14.92 21.93
CA ARG A 422 -58.94 -15.56 22.83
C ARG A 422 -58.71 -17.08 22.81
N SER A 423 -58.82 -17.88 23.88
CA SER A 423 -59.44 -17.70 25.20
C SER A 423 -58.63 -18.39 26.32
N LYS A 424 -59.01 -18.25 27.59
CA LYS A 424 -58.24 -18.77 28.76
C LYS A 424 -58.98 -19.88 29.54
N SER A 425 -58.24 -20.92 29.94
CA SER A 425 -58.40 -21.77 31.15
C SER A 425 -59.09 -23.15 31.11
N ARG A 426 -58.57 -24.02 32.01
CA ARG A 426 -59.13 -25.23 32.68
C ARG A 426 -59.02 -26.64 32.04
N LYS A 427 -57.94 -27.33 32.47
CA LYS A 427 -57.87 -28.59 33.27
C LYS A 427 -58.54 -29.91 32.81
N GLY A 428 -57.76 -30.99 32.95
CA GLY A 428 -58.04 -32.44 32.80
C GLY A 428 -56.77 -33.09 32.23
N GLU A 429 -56.10 -34.12 32.79
CA GLU A 429 -56.54 -35.47 33.23
C GLU A 429 -56.87 -36.34 31.98
N ASP A 430 -56.17 -37.44 31.63
CA ASP A 430 -55.16 -38.27 32.34
C ASP A 430 -54.11 -38.99 31.43
N GLU A 431 -53.11 -39.59 32.09
CA GLU A 431 -52.22 -40.76 31.83
C GLU A 431 -52.15 -41.46 30.45
N GLU A 432 -50.92 -41.74 29.96
CA GLU A 432 -50.30 -43.09 30.00
C GLU A 432 -48.79 -43.05 29.61
N ASP A 433 -48.00 -44.02 30.08
CA ASP A 433 -46.52 -44.01 30.06
C ASP A 433 -45.85 -44.63 28.80
N GLN A 434 -44.63 -44.16 28.50
CA GLN A 434 -43.47 -45.09 28.47
C GLN A 434 -42.10 -44.41 28.56
N ASP A 435 -41.19 -45.09 29.26
CA ASP A 435 -39.78 -44.80 29.54
C ASP A 435 -38.91 -44.60 28.25
N ILE A 436 -37.68 -44.06 28.29
CA ILE A 436 -36.52 -44.51 29.07
C ILE A 436 -35.52 -43.37 29.42
N ASP A 437 -35.00 -43.47 30.65
CA ASP A 437 -33.93 -42.68 31.30
C ASP A 437 -32.54 -42.82 30.59
N ALA A 438 -31.41 -42.22 30.97
CA ALA A 438 -30.93 -41.88 32.31
C ALA A 438 -29.96 -40.68 32.36
N LYS A 439 -29.75 -40.17 33.57
CA LYS A 439 -28.75 -39.15 33.94
C LYS A 439 -27.40 -39.74 34.38
N GLU A 440 -26.37 -38.89 34.31
CA GLU A 440 -25.38 -38.48 35.36
C GLU A 440 -25.19 -39.33 36.66
N PRO A 441 -24.10 -39.14 37.45
CA PRO A 441 -22.69 -38.87 37.11
C PRO A 441 -21.66 -39.64 38.03
N GLU A 442 -20.36 -39.30 37.94
CA GLU A 442 -19.28 -39.59 38.93
C GLU A 442 -18.88 -41.08 39.17
N THR A 443 -17.76 -41.49 39.83
CA THR A 443 -16.60 -40.79 40.47
C THR A 443 -15.27 -41.61 40.38
N ALA A 444 -14.13 -40.90 40.27
CA ALA A 444 -12.82 -41.11 40.95
C ALA A 444 -11.89 -42.38 40.83
N VAL A 445 -10.60 -42.11 41.18
CA VAL A 445 -9.48 -42.96 41.70
C VAL A 445 -8.46 -43.61 40.74
N GLY A 446 -7.16 -43.24 40.90
CA GLY A 446 -5.95 -44.02 40.48
C GLY A 446 -4.95 -43.25 39.59
N ALA A 447 -3.97 -42.48 40.08
CA ALA A 447 -2.65 -42.88 40.67
C ALA A 447 -1.79 -43.76 39.73
N LYS A 448 -0.54 -43.50 39.32
CA LYS A 448 0.61 -42.56 39.59
C LYS A 448 1.59 -42.67 38.36
N VAL A 449 2.72 -41.98 38.09
CA VAL A 449 3.64 -40.88 38.57
C VAL A 449 4.51 -40.51 37.33
N ALA A 450 5.24 -39.40 37.11
CA ALA A 450 5.75 -38.22 37.85
C ALA A 450 5.39 -36.90 37.07
N ASP A 451 5.72 -35.64 37.40
CA ASP A 451 6.94 -34.89 37.86
C ASP A 451 8.03 -34.68 36.77
N ASP A 452 8.59 -33.48 36.53
CA ASP A 452 8.71 -32.23 37.34
C ASP A 452 8.70 -30.95 36.45
N SER A 453 8.42 -29.78 37.07
CA SER A 453 8.63 -28.36 36.66
C SER A 453 7.67 -27.75 35.60
N SER A 454 6.96 -26.62 35.85
CA SER A 454 7.32 -25.26 36.38
C SER A 454 7.77 -24.31 35.25
N ASP A 455 7.21 -23.11 35.02
CA ASP A 455 6.06 -22.38 35.62
C ASP A 455 5.51 -21.39 34.56
N ASP A 456 4.21 -21.04 34.56
CA ASP A 456 3.56 -20.21 33.52
C ASP A 456 2.46 -19.30 34.12
N GLU A 457 2.84 -18.07 34.49
CA GLU A 457 1.97 -17.05 35.09
C GLU A 457 1.11 -16.33 34.03
N SER A 458 -0.21 -16.48 34.15
CA SER A 458 -1.17 -15.97 33.16
C SER A 458 -1.49 -14.49 33.36
N VAL A 459 -1.28 -13.69 32.31
CA VAL A 459 -1.67 -12.27 32.31
C VAL A 459 -3.19 -12.16 32.10
N ALA A 460 -3.85 -11.44 33.02
CA ALA A 460 -5.30 -11.45 33.19
C ALA A 460 -6.14 -10.98 31.99
N ASP A 461 -7.35 -11.55 31.88
CA ASP A 461 -8.44 -11.05 31.05
C ASP A 461 -8.95 -9.67 31.54
N ASP A 462 -9.38 -8.84 30.58
CA ASP A 462 -10.12 -7.58 30.82
C ASP A 462 -11.27 -7.43 29.79
N GLU A 463 -11.96 -8.54 29.50
CA GLU A 463 -13.13 -8.59 28.61
C GLU A 463 -14.46 -8.30 29.33
N ASP A 464 -14.77 -7.03 29.61
CA ASP A 464 -16.17 -6.60 29.79
C ASP A 464 -16.45 -5.15 29.37
N ALA A 465 -15.63 -4.19 29.86
CA ALA A 465 -15.86 -2.74 29.75
C ALA A 465 -15.97 -2.15 28.32
N THR A 466 -15.77 -2.96 27.28
CA THR A 466 -15.89 -2.57 25.86
C THR A 466 -17.27 -2.91 25.25
N ALA A 467 -18.01 -3.89 25.80
CA ALA A 467 -19.29 -4.33 25.26
C ALA A 467 -20.42 -3.32 25.56
N GLU A 468 -20.51 -2.87 26.81
CA GLU A 468 -21.55 -1.95 27.26
C GLU A 468 -21.42 -0.55 26.62
N ARG A 469 -20.19 -0.03 26.55
CA ARG A 469 -19.86 1.23 25.82
C ARG A 469 -20.22 1.18 24.33
N ARG A 470 -20.25 0.00 23.72
CA ARG A 470 -20.71 -0.17 22.32
C ARG A 470 -22.23 -0.06 22.20
N ARG A 471 -22.99 -0.56 23.18
CA ARG A 471 -24.46 -0.46 23.21
C ARG A 471 -24.95 0.95 23.50
N MET A 472 -24.30 1.70 24.41
CA MET A 472 -24.66 3.10 24.68
C MET A 472 -24.52 3.97 23.42
N ARG A 473 -23.37 3.92 22.73
CA ARG A 473 -23.18 4.70 21.49
C ARG A 473 -24.20 4.41 20.39
N GLN A 474 -24.64 3.15 20.24
CA GLN A 474 -25.65 2.80 19.25
C GLN A 474 -27.07 3.28 19.60
N LYS A 475 -27.33 3.69 20.85
CA LYS A 475 -28.54 4.44 21.21
C LYS A 475 -28.36 5.95 21.04
N GLU A 476 -27.25 6.50 21.53
CA GLU A 476 -26.97 7.94 21.46
C GLU A 476 -26.92 8.47 20.01
N GLU A 477 -26.42 7.67 19.05
CA GLU A 477 -26.41 8.01 17.62
C GLU A 477 -27.80 7.87 16.93
N GLN A 478 -28.87 7.47 17.64
CA GLN A 478 -30.23 7.33 17.09
C GLN A 478 -31.27 8.29 17.70
N GLU A 479 -31.00 8.91 18.85
CA GLU A 479 -31.98 9.74 19.57
C GLU A 479 -31.71 11.27 19.47
N TYR A 480 -30.80 11.72 18.61
CA TYR A 480 -30.49 13.16 18.40
C TYR A 480 -30.46 13.60 16.92
N GLN A 481 -31.65 13.73 16.32
CA GLN A 481 -31.94 14.77 15.32
C GLN A 481 -33.44 15.09 15.37
N ASP A 482 -33.76 16.17 16.08
CA ASP A 482 -35.12 16.66 16.39
C ASP A 482 -35.72 17.53 15.24
N PRO A 483 -37.03 17.90 15.29
CA PRO A 483 -37.78 18.31 14.10
C PRO A 483 -38.11 19.82 13.97
N GLU A 484 -37.95 20.33 12.74
CA GLU A 484 -38.37 21.65 12.21
C GLU A 484 -38.44 21.47 10.66
N GLU A 485 -39.40 21.91 9.85
CA GLU A 485 -40.74 22.54 9.96
C GLU A 485 -41.65 21.80 8.93
N GLY A 486 -42.97 21.97 8.73
CA GLY A 486 -44.00 22.89 9.20
C GLY A 486 -45.24 22.80 8.26
N ASP A 487 -46.27 23.61 8.51
CA ASP A 487 -47.44 23.88 7.63
C ASP A 487 -48.45 22.71 7.38
N GLU A 488 -49.38 22.50 8.32
CA GLU A 488 -50.61 21.74 8.09
C GLU A 488 -51.68 22.62 7.41
N GLY A 489 -51.76 22.54 6.08
CA GLY A 489 -52.84 23.18 5.31
C GLY A 489 -54.13 22.38 5.37
N GLU A 490 -55.19 22.93 5.99
CA GLU A 490 -56.54 22.37 5.92
C GLU A 490 -57.02 22.28 4.46
N VAL A 491 -57.49 21.10 4.03
CA VAL A 491 -58.24 20.91 2.79
C VAL A 491 -59.51 20.14 3.12
N ASN A 492 -60.66 20.71 2.74
CA ASN A 492 -61.98 20.13 3.04
C ASN A 492 -62.14 18.72 2.48
N SER A 493 -62.87 17.88 3.22
CA SER A 493 -63.51 16.69 2.66
C SER A 493 -64.73 17.10 1.84
N GLU A 494 -64.57 17.18 0.52
CA GLU A 494 -65.69 17.22 -0.44
C GLU A 494 -65.75 15.89 -1.20
N ASP A 495 -66.95 15.33 -1.36
CA ASP A 495 -67.17 14.00 -1.92
C ASP A 495 -67.08 13.99 -3.46
N GLU A 496 -65.94 13.62 -4.05
CA GLU A 496 -65.85 13.29 -5.48
C GLU A 496 -65.23 11.90 -5.77
N GLU A 497 -66.08 11.08 -6.41
CA GLU A 497 -65.89 9.89 -7.25
C GLU A 497 -64.59 9.02 -7.21
N MET A 498 -64.78 7.69 -7.20
CA MET A 498 -63.68 6.72 -7.32
C MET A 498 -62.99 6.76 -8.68
N MET A 499 -61.80 7.36 -8.74
CA MET A 499 -60.85 7.26 -9.85
C MET A 499 -59.47 6.74 -9.39
N GLY A 500 -58.74 6.08 -10.30
CA GLY A 500 -57.55 5.30 -9.97
C GLY A 500 -56.34 6.12 -9.48
N SER A 501 -55.68 5.64 -8.41
CA SER A 501 -54.57 6.33 -7.73
C SER A 501 -53.21 6.14 -8.42
N ASP A 502 -52.99 6.83 -9.55
CA ASP A 502 -51.69 6.90 -10.23
C ASP A 502 -50.65 7.64 -9.35
N ARG A 503 -49.61 6.93 -8.88
CA ARG A 503 -48.47 7.54 -8.16
C ARG A 503 -47.28 7.74 -9.10
N ASN A 504 -46.77 8.95 -9.18
CA ASN A 504 -45.66 9.31 -10.08
C ASN A 504 -44.44 9.81 -9.29
N ILE A 505 -43.34 9.05 -9.33
CA ILE A 505 -42.09 9.36 -8.63
C ILE A 505 -41.01 9.70 -9.67
N ARG A 506 -40.55 10.95 -9.68
CA ARG A 506 -39.49 11.44 -10.58
C ARG A 506 -38.16 11.56 -9.86
N ILE A 507 -37.24 10.65 -10.15
CA ILE A 507 -35.87 10.66 -9.63
C ILE A 507 -35.00 11.44 -10.60
N ARG A 508 -34.64 12.68 -10.23
CA ARG A 508 -33.61 13.48 -10.92
C ARG A 508 -32.22 13.20 -10.33
N ARG A 509 -31.18 13.56 -11.09
CA ARG A 509 -29.82 13.73 -10.59
C ARG A 509 -29.72 15.02 -9.75
#